data_AF-M2YJ50-F1
#
_entry.id   AF-M2YJ50-F1
#
_cell.length_a   1.000
_cell.length_b   1.000
_cell.length_c   1.000
_cell.angle_alpha   90.00
_cell.angle_beta   90.00
_cell.angle_gamma   90.00
#
_symmetry.space_group_name_H-M   'P 1'
#
loop_
_entity.id
_entity.type
_entity.pdbx_description
1 polymer ?
#
loop_
_entity_poly.entity_id
_entity_poly.type
_entity_poly.pdbx_seq_one_letter_code
_entity_poly.pdbx_strand_id
1 'polypeptide(L)'
;MFREIKKHKAEKAELRETIEACKQSIYDLQVELAESTAEVRQARLHEQKKFDATKAALVESSKRQVAQRVEDANKHYARCIKDARNEVAHHAADANRKADQKLVVTRKECERLQLSNQDLHERCAGYEVQLDRLRAQVKVMQEASLRNVEAEHWAPLAVSDIDRKLKAILSDVKQWSVKYATMSLQDMIASPRFHHIGFRLQDESCTSSTQNLLEKLARNTSMIKKPGKAAALLLAALVSSVVMRRIIHDPFFAFVGRGASTLILKSDAEGLEHVFAQLLEQDEVGAHAWRCQLFRLLDPPGAAKSDTAEHAKNIAEKSRREAASQWAEIIMGEAVDVLVPTVDHKAALPGLQSILLRAAELSWAFLARKQSVKVRDIEYLDKDRALRYDHKADDLDTHVFHCPEVEDEPDALDGRKIVLLCNPAVVAYGTADGTDYDKSKIWHKAMVWLG
;
A
#
# COMPACT_ATOMS: atom_id res chain seq x y z
N MET A 1 152.27 -120.39 -9.64
CA MET A 1 151.44 -119.96 -10.79
C MET A 1 150.21 -120.86 -11.04
N PHE A 2 150.30 -122.20 -11.08
CA PHE A 2 149.11 -123.08 -11.30
C PHE A 2 148.10 -123.19 -10.13
N ARG A 3 148.42 -122.70 -8.91
CA ARG A 3 147.51 -122.72 -7.74
C ARG A 3 146.57 -121.51 -7.65
N GLU A 4 146.92 -120.35 -8.22
CA GLU A 4 146.10 -119.12 -8.13
C GLU A 4 144.92 -119.12 -9.11
N ILE A 5 145.06 -119.75 -10.28
CA ILE A 5 143.98 -119.83 -11.28
C ILE A 5 142.82 -120.73 -10.80
N LYS A 6 143.11 -121.75 -9.96
CA LYS A 6 142.08 -122.64 -9.41
C LYS A 6 141.26 -121.96 -8.31
N LYS A 7 141.85 -121.01 -7.58
CA LYS A 7 141.17 -120.22 -6.54
C LYS A 7 140.17 -119.22 -7.15
N HIS A 8 140.58 -118.49 -8.19
CA HIS A 8 139.69 -117.54 -8.88
C HIS A 8 138.50 -118.21 -9.60
N LYS A 9 138.64 -119.47 -10.03
CA LYS A 9 137.53 -120.22 -10.64
C LYS A 9 136.47 -120.64 -9.61
N ALA A 10 136.87 -120.88 -8.36
CA ALA A 10 135.95 -121.18 -7.27
C ALA A 10 135.23 -119.91 -6.77
N GLU A 11 135.96 -118.80 -6.57
CA GLU A 11 135.37 -117.51 -6.16
C GLU A 11 134.36 -116.97 -7.19
N LYS A 12 134.61 -117.18 -8.50
CA LYS A 12 133.68 -116.76 -9.57
C LYS A 12 132.39 -117.61 -9.62
N ALA A 13 132.44 -118.86 -9.17
CA ALA A 13 131.25 -119.70 -9.09
C ALA A 13 130.38 -119.30 -7.90
N GLU A 14 131.00 -119.03 -6.75
CA GLU A 14 130.33 -118.57 -5.53
C GLU A 14 129.65 -117.20 -5.72
N LEU A 15 130.32 -116.26 -6.40
CA LEU A 15 129.75 -114.95 -6.77
C LEU A 15 128.55 -115.05 -7.72
N ARG A 16 128.52 -116.04 -8.62
CA ARG A 16 127.37 -116.26 -9.52
C ARG A 16 126.15 -116.77 -8.75
N GLU A 17 126.38 -117.63 -7.77
CA GLU A 17 125.32 -118.18 -6.93
C GLU A 17 124.71 -117.09 -6.01
N THR A 18 125.55 -116.21 -5.46
CA THR A 18 125.06 -115.06 -4.66
C THR A 18 124.29 -114.04 -5.50
N ILE A 19 124.70 -113.79 -6.76
CA ILE A 19 123.99 -112.86 -7.65
C ILE A 19 122.59 -113.38 -8.01
N GLU A 20 122.45 -114.69 -8.28
CA GLU A 20 121.11 -115.24 -8.57
C GLU A 20 120.22 -115.31 -7.33
N ALA A 21 120.79 -115.58 -6.14
CA ALA A 21 120.04 -115.48 -4.89
C ALA A 21 119.52 -114.04 -4.63
N CYS A 22 120.34 -113.02 -4.91
CA CYS A 22 119.92 -111.62 -4.78
C CYS A 22 118.85 -111.22 -5.81
N LYS A 23 118.91 -111.72 -7.04
CA LYS A 23 117.88 -111.44 -8.05
C LYS A 23 116.53 -112.04 -7.66
N GLN A 24 116.51 -113.25 -7.12
CA GLN A 24 115.27 -113.86 -6.64
C GLN A 24 114.68 -113.07 -5.47
N SER A 25 115.51 -112.63 -4.51
CA SER A 25 115.05 -111.81 -3.38
C SER A 25 114.51 -110.44 -3.80
N ILE A 26 115.08 -109.80 -4.82
CA ILE A 26 114.56 -108.54 -5.37
C ILE A 26 113.20 -108.75 -6.04
N TYR A 27 113.01 -109.87 -6.74
CA TYR A 27 111.74 -110.19 -7.37
C TYR A 27 110.62 -110.41 -6.33
N ASP A 28 110.92 -111.14 -5.25
CA ASP A 28 109.94 -111.41 -4.19
C ASP A 28 109.53 -110.11 -3.46
N LEU A 29 110.47 -109.19 -3.20
CA LEU A 29 110.17 -107.88 -2.61
C LEU A 29 109.35 -106.96 -3.54
N GLN A 30 109.53 -107.08 -4.86
CA GLN A 30 108.71 -106.34 -5.83
C GLN A 30 107.26 -106.84 -5.85
N VAL A 31 107.03 -108.13 -5.60
CA VAL A 31 105.69 -108.71 -5.50
C VAL A 31 104.98 -108.26 -4.21
N GLU A 32 105.65 -108.33 -3.06
CA GLU A 32 105.08 -107.85 -1.77
C GLU A 32 104.72 -106.36 -1.81
N LEU A 33 105.55 -105.52 -2.44
CA LEU A 33 105.28 -104.09 -2.58
C LEU A 33 104.03 -103.83 -3.45
N ALA A 34 103.82 -104.62 -4.50
CA ALA A 34 102.66 -104.50 -5.38
C ALA A 34 101.36 -104.89 -4.65
N GLU A 35 101.39 -105.94 -3.82
CA GLU A 35 100.23 -106.38 -3.03
C GLU A 35 99.86 -105.35 -1.95
N SER A 36 100.84 -104.83 -1.21
CA SER A 36 100.60 -103.79 -0.18
C SER A 36 99.99 -102.51 -0.77
N THR A 37 100.43 -102.13 -1.98
CA THR A 37 99.91 -100.92 -2.66
C THR A 37 98.45 -101.09 -3.10
N ALA A 38 98.01 -102.33 -3.40
CA ALA A 38 96.62 -102.62 -3.78
C ALA A 38 95.65 -102.54 -2.59
N GLU A 39 96.07 -103.01 -1.40
CA GLU A 39 95.25 -102.97 -0.18
C GLU A 39 94.97 -101.53 0.28
N VAL A 40 95.99 -100.66 0.26
CA VAL A 40 95.85 -99.24 0.63
C VAL A 40 94.85 -98.51 -0.28
N ARG A 41 94.80 -98.90 -1.56
CA ARG A 41 93.87 -98.31 -2.54
C ARG A 41 92.42 -98.74 -2.31
N GLN A 42 92.19 -99.98 -1.90
CA GLN A 42 90.84 -100.45 -1.54
C GLN A 42 90.33 -99.78 -0.25
N ALA A 43 91.18 -99.62 0.77
CA ALA A 43 90.78 -98.97 2.03
C ALA A 43 90.32 -97.52 1.82
N ARG A 44 91.04 -96.73 0.99
CA ARG A 44 90.62 -95.36 0.63
C ARG A 44 89.28 -95.30 -0.08
N LEU A 45 89.00 -96.25 -0.98
CA LEU A 45 87.74 -96.28 -1.72
C LEU A 45 86.54 -96.56 -0.79
N HIS A 46 86.75 -97.34 0.28
CA HIS A 46 85.69 -97.65 1.23
C HIS A 46 85.34 -96.45 2.14
N GLU A 47 86.34 -95.70 2.60
CA GLU A 47 86.09 -94.49 3.42
C GLU A 47 85.40 -93.37 2.62
N GLN A 48 85.80 -93.16 1.36
CA GLN A 48 85.16 -92.17 0.48
C GLN A 48 83.65 -92.43 0.36
N LYS A 49 83.25 -93.70 0.18
CA LYS A 49 81.83 -94.08 0.09
C LYS A 49 81.05 -93.85 1.39
N LYS A 50 81.68 -94.04 2.57
CA LYS A 50 81.04 -93.74 3.87
C LYS A 50 80.83 -92.25 4.07
N PHE A 51 81.78 -91.42 3.66
CA PHE A 51 81.68 -89.97 3.76
C PHE A 51 80.52 -89.44 2.91
N ASP A 52 80.41 -89.88 1.65
CA ASP A 52 79.36 -89.42 0.74
C ASP A 52 77.95 -89.84 1.20
N ALA A 53 77.79 -91.04 1.77
CA ALA A 53 76.52 -91.49 2.33
C ALA A 53 76.07 -90.65 3.53
N THR A 54 76.99 -90.27 4.41
CA THR A 54 76.70 -89.48 5.61
C THR A 54 76.32 -88.04 5.24
N LYS A 55 77.01 -87.46 4.26
CA LYS A 55 76.70 -86.13 3.72
C LYS A 55 75.31 -86.08 3.08
N ALA A 56 74.92 -87.10 2.32
CA ALA A 56 73.59 -87.17 1.71
C ALA A 56 72.46 -87.24 2.74
N ALA A 57 72.63 -88.01 3.82
CA ALA A 57 71.62 -88.14 4.88
C ALA A 57 71.39 -86.81 5.65
N LEU A 58 72.46 -86.06 5.93
CA LEU A 58 72.36 -84.78 6.64
C LEU A 58 71.65 -83.71 5.80
N VAL A 59 71.95 -83.66 4.49
CA VAL A 59 71.31 -82.73 3.56
C VAL A 59 69.80 -82.99 3.49
N GLU A 60 69.39 -84.25 3.46
CA GLU A 60 67.97 -84.60 3.33
C GLU A 60 67.18 -84.36 4.61
N SER A 61 67.80 -84.55 5.78
CA SER A 61 67.23 -84.16 7.07
C SER A 61 67.01 -82.64 7.17
N SER A 62 67.98 -81.83 6.77
CA SER A 62 67.85 -80.36 6.76
C SER A 62 66.77 -79.88 5.79
N LYS A 63 66.66 -80.48 4.60
CA LYS A 63 65.59 -80.14 3.65
C LYS A 63 64.20 -80.38 4.23
N ARG A 64 63.96 -81.51 4.91
CA ARG A 64 62.67 -81.80 5.54
C ARG A 64 62.32 -80.79 6.63
N GLN A 65 63.30 -80.40 7.45
CA GLN A 65 63.08 -79.44 8.53
C GLN A 65 62.76 -78.03 8.01
N VAL A 66 63.42 -77.61 6.92
CA VAL A 66 63.12 -76.33 6.25
C VAL A 66 61.73 -76.38 5.59
N ALA A 67 61.38 -77.47 4.89
CA ALA A 67 60.06 -77.62 4.26
C ALA A 67 58.92 -77.52 5.28
N GLN A 68 59.06 -78.17 6.45
CA GLN A 68 58.06 -78.10 7.51
C GLN A 68 57.86 -76.67 8.05
N ARG A 69 58.96 -75.93 8.30
CA ARG A 69 58.88 -74.53 8.78
C ARG A 69 58.24 -73.60 7.75
N VAL A 70 58.49 -73.84 6.46
CA VAL A 70 57.85 -73.10 5.37
C VAL A 70 56.34 -73.38 5.34
N GLU A 71 55.93 -74.64 5.49
CA GLU A 71 54.52 -75.00 5.53
C GLU A 71 53.77 -74.37 6.71
N ASP A 72 54.37 -74.41 7.91
CA ASP A 72 53.76 -73.83 9.12
C ASP A 72 53.67 -72.30 9.03
N ALA A 73 54.71 -71.64 8.50
CA ALA A 73 54.68 -70.20 8.23
C ALA A 73 53.60 -69.85 7.21
N ASN A 74 53.45 -70.63 6.13
CA ASN A 74 52.41 -70.41 5.13
C ASN A 74 51.00 -70.58 5.73
N LYS A 75 50.77 -71.56 6.60
CA LYS A 75 49.49 -71.73 7.31
C LYS A 75 49.19 -70.59 8.28
N HIS A 76 50.21 -70.03 8.93
CA HIS A 76 50.06 -68.85 9.78
C HIS A 76 49.72 -67.61 8.95
N TYR A 77 50.46 -67.34 7.87
CA TYR A 77 50.19 -66.23 6.97
C TYR A 77 48.80 -66.31 6.34
N ALA A 78 48.36 -67.49 5.92
CA ALA A 78 47.02 -67.68 5.36
C ALA A 78 45.91 -67.33 6.36
N ARG A 79 46.09 -67.66 7.65
CA ARG A 79 45.15 -67.27 8.71
C ARG A 79 45.15 -65.77 8.94
N CYS A 80 46.31 -65.13 9.12
CA CYS A 80 46.39 -63.68 9.29
C CYS A 80 45.78 -62.91 8.10
N ILE A 81 46.01 -63.37 6.86
CA ILE A 81 45.41 -62.77 5.67
C ILE A 81 43.89 -62.92 5.68
N LYS A 82 43.37 -64.09 6.10
CA LYS A 82 41.93 -64.32 6.19
C LYS A 82 41.28 -63.42 7.24
N ASP A 83 41.89 -63.30 8.41
CA ASP A 83 41.37 -62.48 9.50
C ASP A 83 41.41 -60.99 9.14
N ALA A 84 42.52 -60.51 8.57
CA ALA A 84 42.62 -59.13 8.07
C ALA A 84 41.59 -58.85 6.96
N ARG A 85 41.33 -59.80 6.05
CA ARG A 85 40.28 -59.66 5.03
C ARG A 85 38.89 -59.54 5.65
N ASN A 86 38.60 -60.32 6.69
CA ASN A 86 37.31 -60.26 7.38
C ASN A 86 37.12 -58.94 8.13
N GLU A 87 38.16 -58.44 8.80
CA GLU A 87 38.12 -57.13 9.48
C GLU A 87 37.92 -55.99 8.48
N VAL A 88 38.66 -55.99 7.36
CA VAL A 88 38.50 -54.99 6.30
C VAL A 88 37.10 -55.07 5.70
N ALA A 89 36.57 -56.27 5.44
CA ALA A 89 35.22 -56.44 4.93
C ALA A 89 34.15 -55.93 5.91
N HIS A 90 34.33 -56.18 7.21
CA HIS A 90 33.41 -55.70 8.24
C HIS A 90 33.44 -54.17 8.37
N HIS A 91 34.63 -53.57 8.43
CA HIS A 91 34.77 -52.12 8.46
C HIS A 91 34.25 -51.44 7.19
N ALA A 92 34.47 -52.04 6.02
CA ALA A 92 33.92 -51.56 4.75
C ALA A 92 32.38 -51.62 4.75
N ALA A 93 31.78 -52.71 5.25
CA ALA A 93 30.33 -52.85 5.35
C ALA A 93 29.72 -51.81 6.31
N ASP A 94 30.33 -51.59 7.47
CA ASP A 94 29.87 -50.59 8.44
C ASP A 94 30.04 -49.15 7.93
N ALA A 95 31.16 -48.86 7.24
CA ALA A 95 31.39 -47.57 6.61
C ALA A 95 30.35 -47.30 5.51
N ASN A 96 30.07 -48.30 4.65
CA ASN A 96 29.04 -48.20 3.62
C ASN A 96 27.65 -47.99 4.24
N ARG A 97 27.30 -48.75 5.29
CA ARG A 97 26.01 -48.57 5.98
C ARG A 97 25.85 -47.17 6.56
N LYS A 98 26.91 -46.61 7.17
CA LYS A 98 26.90 -45.23 7.69
C LYS A 98 26.82 -44.19 6.56
N ALA A 99 27.50 -44.43 5.44
CA ALA A 99 27.44 -43.59 4.26
C ALA A 99 26.02 -43.58 3.64
N ASP A 100 25.41 -44.76 3.49
CA ASP A 100 24.05 -44.90 2.97
C ASP A 100 23.03 -44.21 3.87
N GLN A 101 23.14 -44.36 5.19
CA GLN A 101 22.27 -43.65 6.13
C GLN A 101 22.40 -42.12 6.00
N LYS A 102 23.64 -41.60 5.88
CA LYS A 102 23.87 -40.17 5.66
C LYS A 102 23.30 -39.71 4.31
N LEU A 103 23.48 -40.49 3.24
CA LEU A 103 22.94 -40.19 1.91
C LEU A 103 21.42 -40.11 1.93
N VAL A 104 20.74 -41.02 2.64
CA VAL A 104 19.27 -40.99 2.77
C VAL A 104 18.81 -39.73 3.51
N VAL A 105 19.48 -39.34 4.60
CA VAL A 105 19.13 -38.12 5.35
C VAL A 105 19.35 -36.87 4.50
N THR A 106 20.52 -36.75 3.86
CA THR A 106 20.84 -35.61 3.00
C THR A 106 19.87 -35.52 1.82
N ARG A 107 19.48 -36.66 1.22
CA ARG A 107 18.51 -36.69 0.13
C ARG A 107 17.14 -36.17 0.57
N LYS A 108 16.63 -36.61 1.72
CA LYS A 108 15.36 -36.11 2.28
C LYS A 108 15.41 -34.61 2.53
N GLU A 109 16.53 -34.09 3.03
CA GLU A 109 16.71 -32.67 3.27
C GLU A 109 16.79 -31.86 1.97
N CYS A 110 17.48 -32.38 0.94
CA CYS A 110 17.49 -31.77 -0.39
C CYS A 110 16.07 -31.72 -1.00
N GLU A 111 15.30 -32.79 -0.90
CA GLU A 111 13.90 -32.83 -1.38
C GLU A 111 13.03 -31.81 -0.64
N ARG A 112 13.18 -31.71 0.69
CA ARG A 112 12.48 -30.70 1.51
C ARG A 112 12.83 -29.27 1.11
N LEU A 113 14.11 -28.99 0.89
CA LEU A 113 14.58 -27.66 0.47
C LEU A 113 14.17 -27.33 -0.97
N GLN A 114 14.06 -28.32 -1.86
CA GLN A 114 13.54 -28.13 -3.21
C GLN A 114 12.07 -27.74 -3.19
N LEU A 115 11.24 -28.45 -2.41
CA LEU A 115 9.83 -28.12 -2.24
C LEU A 115 9.63 -26.73 -1.63
N SER A 116 10.42 -26.40 -0.59
CA SER A 116 10.37 -25.06 0.02
C SER A 116 10.81 -23.95 -0.95
N ASN A 117 11.80 -24.21 -1.81
CA ASN A 117 12.21 -23.24 -2.82
C ASN A 117 11.13 -23.05 -3.88
N GLN A 118 10.44 -24.12 -4.29
CA GLN A 118 9.32 -24.04 -5.23
C GLN A 118 8.17 -23.19 -4.66
N ASP A 119 7.76 -23.43 -3.42
CA ASP A 119 6.73 -22.63 -2.74
C ASP A 119 7.11 -21.14 -2.66
N LEU A 120 8.37 -20.84 -2.31
CA LEU A 120 8.85 -19.46 -2.26
C LEU A 120 8.86 -18.80 -3.65
N HIS A 121 9.23 -19.53 -4.71
CA HIS A 121 9.19 -19.00 -6.08
C HIS A 121 7.74 -18.69 -6.52
N GLU A 122 6.80 -19.58 -6.22
CA GLU A 122 5.37 -19.35 -6.51
C GLU A 122 4.82 -18.13 -5.77
N ARG A 123 5.18 -17.95 -4.49
CA ARG A 123 4.79 -16.78 -3.70
C ARG A 123 5.41 -15.49 -4.24
N CYS A 124 6.69 -15.50 -4.60
CA CYS A 124 7.35 -14.35 -5.22
C CYS A 124 6.68 -13.95 -6.54
N ALA A 125 6.40 -14.91 -7.42
CA ALA A 125 5.66 -14.67 -8.66
C ALA A 125 4.26 -14.09 -8.38
N GLY A 126 3.56 -14.59 -7.36
CA GLY A 126 2.27 -14.05 -6.93
C GLY A 126 2.34 -12.59 -6.48
N TYR A 127 3.38 -12.21 -5.72
CA TYR A 127 3.58 -10.82 -5.30
C TYR A 127 3.97 -9.89 -6.46
N GLU A 128 4.75 -10.37 -7.43
CA GLU A 128 5.10 -9.59 -8.63
C GLU A 128 3.85 -9.23 -9.44
N VAL A 129 2.94 -10.19 -9.64
CA VAL A 129 1.65 -9.96 -10.31
C VAL A 129 0.80 -8.92 -9.56
N GLN A 130 0.78 -8.98 -8.22
CA GLN A 130 0.06 -7.98 -7.42
C GLN A 130 0.68 -6.59 -7.52
N LEU A 131 2.00 -6.49 -7.49
CA LEU A 131 2.72 -5.22 -7.65
C LEU A 131 2.45 -4.61 -9.03
N ASP A 132 2.46 -5.41 -10.09
CA ASP A 132 2.16 -4.92 -11.43
C ASP A 132 0.71 -4.47 -11.57
N ARG A 133 -0.24 -5.18 -10.95
CA ARG A 133 -1.64 -4.73 -10.87
C ARG A 133 -1.79 -3.40 -10.14
N LEU A 134 -1.13 -3.23 -8.99
CA LEU A 134 -1.18 -1.98 -8.23
C LEU A 134 -0.50 -0.83 -8.99
N ARG A 135 0.65 -1.08 -9.63
CA ARG A 135 1.33 -0.08 -10.48
C ARG A 135 0.46 0.34 -11.66
N ALA A 136 -0.23 -0.60 -12.30
CA ALA A 136 -1.18 -0.30 -13.37
C ALA A 136 -2.34 0.56 -12.86
N GLN A 137 -2.89 0.26 -11.68
CA GLN A 137 -3.93 1.08 -11.04
C GLN A 137 -3.43 2.49 -10.73
N VAL A 138 -2.24 2.64 -10.14
CA VAL A 138 -1.63 3.94 -9.86
C VAL A 138 -1.43 4.73 -11.16
N LYS A 139 -0.94 4.08 -12.22
CA LYS A 139 -0.75 4.74 -13.52
C LYS A 139 -2.08 5.21 -14.11
N VAL A 140 -3.14 4.39 -14.07
CA VAL A 140 -4.48 4.80 -14.51
C VAL A 140 -5.00 5.98 -13.68
N MET A 141 -4.83 5.95 -12.36
CA MET A 141 -5.21 7.06 -11.48
C MET A 141 -4.41 8.34 -11.76
N GLN A 142 -3.10 8.22 -11.98
CA GLN A 142 -2.24 9.35 -12.33
C GLN A 142 -2.58 9.92 -13.70
N GLU A 143 -2.81 9.09 -14.71
CA GLU A 143 -3.22 9.54 -16.04
C GLU A 143 -4.59 10.21 -16.02
N ALA A 144 -5.55 9.70 -15.24
CA ALA A 144 -6.84 10.36 -15.02
C ALA A 144 -6.64 11.73 -14.33
N SER A 145 -5.81 11.77 -13.28
CA SER A 145 -5.53 13.01 -12.55
C SER A 145 -4.75 14.04 -13.39
N LEU A 146 -3.85 13.60 -14.28
CA LEU A 146 -3.06 14.46 -15.16
C LEU A 146 -3.89 15.02 -16.33
N ARG A 147 -4.83 14.23 -16.88
CA ARG A 147 -5.80 14.73 -17.87
C ARG A 147 -6.75 15.78 -17.27
N ASN A 148 -6.96 15.73 -15.95
CA ASN A 148 -7.81 16.63 -15.21
C ASN A 148 -7.04 17.68 -14.40
N VAL A 149 -5.77 17.99 -14.75
CA VAL A 149 -5.07 19.14 -14.13
C VAL A 149 -5.74 20.42 -14.64
N GLU A 150 -6.81 20.78 -13.96
CA GLU A 150 -7.44 22.08 -14.09
C GLU A 150 -6.40 23.14 -13.69
N ALA A 151 -6.39 24.27 -14.39
CA ALA A 151 -5.55 25.39 -14.00
C ALA A 151 -5.79 25.69 -12.50
N GLU A 152 -4.73 26.02 -11.75
CA GLU A 152 -4.78 26.26 -10.30
C GLU A 152 -5.94 27.19 -9.88
N HIS A 153 -6.29 28.14 -10.75
CA HIS A 153 -7.41 29.06 -10.57
C HIS A 153 -8.80 28.38 -10.45
N TRP A 154 -9.00 27.24 -11.13
CA TRP A 154 -10.23 26.45 -11.08
C TRP A 154 -10.14 25.21 -10.20
N ALA A 155 -8.99 24.99 -9.57
CA ALA A 155 -8.77 23.85 -8.71
C ALA A 155 -9.90 23.75 -7.65
N PRO A 156 -10.41 22.54 -7.38
CA PRO A 156 -11.42 22.34 -6.36
C PRO A 156 -10.93 22.86 -5.01
N LEU A 157 -11.69 23.78 -4.41
CA LEU A 157 -11.47 24.18 -3.02
C LEU A 157 -11.73 22.98 -2.14
N ALA A 158 -10.91 22.80 -1.10
CA ALA A 158 -11.18 21.81 -0.08
C ALA A 158 -12.56 22.09 0.56
N VAL A 159 -13.29 21.04 0.90
CA VAL A 159 -14.64 21.19 1.48
C VAL A 159 -14.60 21.98 2.79
N SER A 160 -13.53 21.85 3.57
CA SER A 160 -13.30 22.67 4.77
C SER A 160 -13.18 24.16 4.46
N ASP A 161 -12.61 24.54 3.32
CA ASP A 161 -12.53 25.94 2.91
C ASP A 161 -13.89 26.49 2.47
N ILE A 162 -14.68 25.65 1.80
CA ILE A 162 -16.04 25.98 1.38
C ILE A 162 -16.92 26.21 2.61
N ASP A 163 -16.96 25.25 3.53
CA ASP A 163 -17.70 25.35 4.79
C ASP A 163 -17.27 26.58 5.59
N ARG A 164 -15.95 26.83 5.71
CA ARG A 164 -15.42 28.04 6.37
C ARG A 164 -15.90 29.33 5.72
N LYS A 165 -15.90 29.43 4.39
CA LYS A 165 -16.36 30.63 3.66
C LYS A 165 -17.87 30.84 3.82
N LEU A 166 -18.67 29.78 3.74
CA LEU A 166 -20.11 29.84 3.98
C LEU A 166 -20.42 30.29 5.42
N LYS A 167 -19.75 29.70 6.41
CA LYS A 167 -19.87 30.10 7.81
C LYS A 167 -19.48 31.55 8.06
N ALA A 168 -18.43 32.05 7.39
CA ALA A 168 -18.04 33.45 7.47
C ALA A 168 -19.14 34.38 6.94
N ILE A 169 -19.70 34.09 5.75
CA ILE A 169 -20.82 34.86 5.18
C ILE A 169 -22.02 34.87 6.13
N LEU A 170 -22.43 33.71 6.64
CA LEU A 170 -23.57 33.59 7.55
C LEU A 170 -23.33 34.27 8.92
N SER A 171 -22.10 34.21 9.43
CA SER A 171 -21.71 34.97 10.62
C SER A 171 -21.88 36.47 10.39
N ASP A 172 -21.47 36.96 9.22
CA ASP A 172 -21.60 38.39 8.89
C ASP A 172 -23.06 38.80 8.68
N VAL A 173 -23.88 37.94 8.07
CA VAL A 173 -25.35 38.13 8.02
C VAL A 173 -25.93 38.27 9.42
N LYS A 174 -25.54 37.40 10.36
CA LYS A 174 -26.00 37.45 11.75
C LYS A 174 -25.54 38.72 12.45
N GLN A 175 -24.27 39.10 12.33
CA GLN A 175 -23.73 40.31 12.94
C GLN A 175 -24.39 41.58 12.38
N TRP A 176 -24.56 41.64 11.05
CA TRP A 176 -25.27 42.72 10.37
C TRP A 176 -26.72 42.81 10.85
N SER A 177 -27.42 41.67 10.93
CA SER A 177 -28.81 41.64 11.39
C SER A 177 -28.95 42.10 12.84
N VAL A 178 -28.06 41.66 13.75
CA VAL A 178 -28.05 42.11 15.15
C VAL A 178 -27.78 43.61 15.27
N LYS A 179 -26.91 44.15 14.41
CA LYS A 179 -26.55 45.57 14.43
C LYS A 179 -27.72 46.47 14.04
N TYR A 180 -28.50 46.09 13.03
CA TYR A 180 -29.51 46.97 12.43
C TYR A 180 -30.95 46.61 12.83
N ALA A 181 -31.27 45.35 13.13
CA ALA A 181 -32.61 44.94 13.54
C ALA A 181 -32.82 45.12 15.05
N THR A 182 -32.97 46.37 15.49
CA THR A 182 -33.07 46.74 16.91
C THR A 182 -34.51 46.80 17.44
N MET A 183 -35.50 46.59 16.58
CA MET A 183 -36.92 46.71 16.93
C MET A 183 -37.36 45.67 17.98
N SER A 184 -38.18 46.10 18.95
CA SER A 184 -38.74 45.19 19.94
C SER A 184 -39.78 44.26 19.32
N LEU A 185 -40.01 43.10 19.94
CA LEU A 185 -41.02 42.15 19.46
C LEU A 185 -42.43 42.77 19.47
N GLN A 186 -42.75 43.62 20.45
CA GLN A 186 -44.06 44.26 20.57
C GLN A 186 -44.29 45.26 19.44
N ASP A 187 -43.31 46.13 19.17
CA ASP A 187 -43.38 47.12 18.09
C ASP A 187 -43.43 46.44 16.72
N MET A 188 -42.65 45.37 16.57
CA MET A 188 -42.63 44.57 15.35
C MET A 188 -44.00 43.93 15.07
N ILE A 189 -44.64 43.29 16.05
CA ILE A 189 -45.96 42.66 15.88
C ILE A 189 -47.06 43.70 15.69
N ALA A 190 -46.97 44.85 16.37
CA ALA A 190 -47.93 45.94 16.23
C ALA A 190 -47.86 46.61 14.84
N SER A 191 -46.74 46.47 14.12
CA SER A 191 -46.58 47.01 12.78
C SER A 191 -47.56 46.33 11.80
N PRO A 192 -48.38 47.11 11.05
CA PRO A 192 -49.25 46.56 10.01
C PRO A 192 -48.48 45.79 8.94
N ARG A 193 -47.20 46.11 8.75
CA ARG A 193 -46.30 45.50 7.76
C ARG A 193 -45.71 44.17 8.23
N PHE A 194 -45.94 43.72 9.47
CA PHE A 194 -45.41 42.45 9.97
C PHE A 194 -45.86 41.24 9.14
N HIS A 195 -47.13 41.25 8.70
CA HIS A 195 -47.66 40.22 7.82
C HIS A 195 -46.82 40.06 6.55
N HIS A 196 -46.27 41.16 6.01
CA HIS A 196 -45.41 41.12 4.85
C HIS A 196 -44.11 40.35 5.12
N ILE A 197 -43.46 40.56 6.27
CA ILE A 197 -42.29 39.76 6.67
C ILE A 197 -42.65 38.28 6.75
N GLY A 198 -43.79 37.96 7.37
CA GLY A 198 -44.28 36.59 7.46
C GLY A 198 -44.44 35.93 6.08
N PHE A 199 -45.07 36.64 5.14
CA PHE A 199 -45.19 36.18 3.74
C PHE A 199 -43.85 36.02 3.06
N ARG A 200 -42.91 36.97 3.23
CA ARG A 200 -41.57 36.86 2.63
C ARG A 200 -40.77 35.69 3.21
N LEU A 201 -40.84 35.45 4.52
CA LEU A 201 -40.23 34.28 5.15
C LEU A 201 -40.84 32.98 4.63
N GLN A 202 -42.12 32.96 4.30
CA GLN A 202 -42.75 31.79 3.70
C GLN A 202 -42.35 31.61 2.22
N ASP A 203 -42.30 32.70 1.44
CA ASP A 203 -41.87 32.70 0.02
C ASP A 203 -40.40 32.25 -0.14
N GLU A 204 -39.54 32.66 0.78
CA GLU A 204 -38.15 32.21 0.84
C GLU A 204 -38.00 30.86 1.59
N SER A 205 -39.10 30.16 1.86
CA SER A 205 -39.21 28.86 2.55
C SER A 205 -38.39 28.78 3.86
N CYS A 206 -38.39 29.86 4.63
CA CYS A 206 -37.84 29.93 5.99
C CYS A 206 -38.81 29.40 7.04
N THR A 207 -40.11 29.40 6.79
CA THR A 207 -41.12 28.83 7.70
C THR A 207 -42.29 28.22 6.94
N SER A 208 -42.86 27.13 7.47
CA SER A 208 -44.08 26.52 6.92
C SER A 208 -45.36 27.15 7.47
N SER A 209 -45.28 27.94 8.55
CA SER A 209 -46.45 28.58 9.15
C SER A 209 -46.07 29.85 9.92
N THR A 210 -46.42 30.99 9.33
CA THR A 210 -46.27 32.32 9.94
C THR A 210 -46.99 32.44 11.28
N GLN A 211 -48.17 31.82 11.42
CA GLN A 211 -48.91 31.82 12.67
C GLN A 211 -48.17 31.06 13.78
N ASN A 212 -47.68 29.85 13.50
CA ASN A 212 -46.91 29.07 14.47
C ASN A 212 -45.60 29.80 14.85
N LEU A 213 -44.93 30.42 13.88
CA LEU A 213 -43.75 31.26 14.13
C LEU A 213 -44.07 32.39 15.12
N LEU A 214 -45.14 33.14 14.87
CA LEU A 214 -45.56 34.25 15.74
C LEU A 214 -45.91 33.78 17.16
N GLU A 215 -46.68 32.70 17.28
CA GLU A 215 -47.05 32.13 18.58
C GLU A 215 -45.82 31.70 19.39
N LYS A 216 -44.83 31.09 18.73
CA LYS A 216 -43.58 30.67 19.38
C LYS A 216 -42.71 31.84 19.79
N LEU A 217 -42.58 32.86 18.93
CA LEU A 217 -41.86 34.10 19.27
C LEU A 217 -42.50 34.80 20.47
N ALA A 218 -43.83 34.91 20.50
CA ALA A 218 -44.58 35.56 21.57
C ALA A 218 -44.56 34.81 22.90
N ARG A 219 -44.31 33.50 22.90
CA ARG A 219 -44.15 32.68 24.11
C ARG A 219 -42.71 32.59 24.60
N ASN A 220 -41.73 32.84 23.73
CA ASN A 220 -40.33 32.77 24.09
C ASN A 220 -39.92 33.98 24.94
N THR A 221 -39.73 33.76 26.24
CA THR A 221 -39.39 34.82 27.21
C THR A 221 -38.09 35.54 26.86
N SER A 222 -37.13 34.86 26.23
CA SER A 222 -35.86 35.46 25.81
C SER A 222 -36.05 36.47 24.68
N MET A 223 -36.96 36.19 23.74
CA MET A 223 -37.30 37.08 22.63
C MET A 223 -38.06 38.32 23.09
N ILE A 224 -38.91 38.19 24.11
CA ILE A 224 -39.68 39.29 24.68
C ILE A 224 -38.77 40.23 25.50
N LYS A 225 -37.89 39.67 26.34
CA LYS A 225 -37.07 40.46 27.27
C LYS A 225 -35.90 41.19 26.62
N LYS A 226 -35.40 40.71 25.47
CA LYS A 226 -34.24 41.30 24.79
C LYS A 226 -34.69 41.98 23.49
N PRO A 227 -34.79 43.33 23.44
CA PRO A 227 -35.21 44.04 22.24
C PRO A 227 -34.26 43.75 21.06
N GLY A 228 -34.78 43.73 19.84
CA GLY A 228 -34.03 43.41 18.63
C GLY A 228 -33.75 41.92 18.40
N LYS A 229 -33.78 41.06 19.43
CA LYS A 229 -33.40 39.65 19.30
C LYS A 229 -34.27 38.89 18.29
N ALA A 230 -35.59 39.07 18.36
CA ALA A 230 -36.53 38.46 17.42
C ALA A 230 -36.36 39.04 16.00
N ALA A 231 -36.28 40.38 15.88
CA ALA A 231 -36.12 41.06 14.61
C ALA A 231 -34.82 40.62 13.90
N ALA A 232 -33.71 40.53 14.64
CA ALA A 232 -32.42 40.05 14.14
C ALA A 232 -32.47 38.58 13.71
N LEU A 233 -33.18 37.71 14.44
CA LEU A 233 -33.36 36.31 14.04
C LEU A 233 -34.11 36.20 12.70
N LEU A 234 -35.22 36.92 12.56
CA LEU A 234 -36.04 36.90 11.35
C LEU A 234 -35.30 37.50 10.15
N LEU A 235 -34.62 38.63 10.35
CA LEU A 235 -33.84 39.27 9.30
C LEU A 235 -32.66 38.38 8.88
N ALA A 236 -31.93 37.79 9.84
CA ALA A 236 -30.83 36.88 9.52
C ALA A 236 -31.32 35.65 8.75
N ALA A 237 -32.47 35.10 9.14
CA ALA A 237 -33.08 33.95 8.44
C ALA A 237 -33.43 34.28 6.98
N LEU A 238 -34.09 35.42 6.77
CA LEU A 238 -34.46 35.88 5.43
C LEU A 238 -33.22 36.13 4.55
N VAL A 239 -32.26 36.91 5.04
CA VAL A 239 -31.04 37.23 4.28
C VAL A 239 -30.24 35.97 3.98
N SER A 240 -30.13 35.05 4.95
CA SER A 240 -29.44 33.78 4.74
C SER A 240 -30.14 32.92 3.68
N SER A 241 -31.47 32.91 3.67
CA SER A 241 -32.22 32.18 2.63
C SER A 241 -32.00 32.79 1.25
N VAL A 242 -32.04 34.12 1.12
CA VAL A 242 -31.76 34.81 -0.15
C VAL A 242 -30.33 34.52 -0.64
N VAL A 243 -29.33 34.60 0.23
CA VAL A 243 -27.94 34.23 -0.08
C VAL A 243 -27.87 32.81 -0.62
N MET A 244 -28.48 31.85 0.06
CA MET A 244 -28.36 30.45 -0.35
C MET A 244 -29.17 30.14 -1.62
N ARG A 245 -30.42 30.59 -1.69
CA ARG A 245 -31.34 30.19 -2.76
C ARG A 245 -31.23 31.03 -4.03
N ARG A 246 -31.03 32.34 -3.88
CA ARG A 246 -31.04 33.28 -5.02
C ARG A 246 -29.63 33.58 -5.54
N ILE A 247 -28.59 33.25 -4.78
CA ILE A 247 -27.20 33.49 -5.19
C ILE A 247 -26.41 32.18 -5.29
N ILE A 248 -26.36 31.36 -4.23
CA ILE A 248 -25.54 30.14 -4.23
C ILE A 248 -26.14 29.03 -5.09
N HIS A 249 -27.46 28.84 -5.04
CA HIS A 249 -28.16 27.79 -5.78
C HIS A 249 -28.45 28.17 -7.24
N ASP A 250 -28.80 29.44 -7.49
CA ASP A 250 -29.17 29.92 -8.83
C ASP A 250 -27.93 30.03 -9.73
N PRO A 251 -27.81 29.19 -10.78
CA PRO A 251 -26.65 29.24 -11.65
C PRO A 251 -26.57 30.52 -12.47
N PHE A 252 -27.66 31.26 -12.69
CA PHE A 252 -27.66 32.46 -13.53
C PHE A 252 -27.93 33.74 -12.75
N PHE A 253 -27.75 33.72 -11.43
CA PHE A 253 -28.01 34.86 -10.53
C PHE A 253 -27.37 36.19 -10.97
N ALA A 254 -26.22 36.13 -11.67
CA ALA A 254 -25.46 37.29 -12.11
C ALA A 254 -25.98 37.91 -13.41
N PHE A 255 -26.97 37.31 -14.08
CA PHE A 255 -27.52 37.77 -15.35
C PHE A 255 -28.61 38.82 -15.08
N VAL A 256 -28.19 40.05 -14.83
CA VAL A 256 -29.05 41.13 -14.34
C VAL A 256 -29.17 42.33 -15.28
N GLY A 257 -28.44 42.31 -16.40
CA GLY A 257 -28.48 43.34 -17.43
C GLY A 257 -29.84 43.47 -18.09
N ARG A 258 -30.23 44.71 -18.44
CA ARG A 258 -31.49 45.02 -19.15
C ARG A 258 -31.22 45.94 -20.34
N GLY A 259 -31.97 45.76 -21.42
CA GLY A 259 -31.88 46.62 -22.61
C GLY A 259 -30.46 46.69 -23.19
N ALA A 260 -29.95 47.90 -23.39
CA ALA A 260 -28.60 48.15 -23.92
C ALA A 260 -27.49 48.15 -22.82
N SER A 261 -27.69 47.41 -21.73
CA SER A 261 -26.69 47.31 -20.65
C SER A 261 -25.40 46.66 -21.14
N THR A 262 -24.27 47.04 -20.54
CA THR A 262 -22.97 46.39 -20.74
C THR A 262 -22.77 45.15 -19.85
N LEU A 263 -23.77 44.81 -19.03
CA LEU A 263 -23.80 43.63 -18.18
C LEU A 263 -24.35 42.42 -18.92
N ILE A 264 -24.18 41.22 -18.35
CA ILE A 264 -24.79 40.00 -18.88
C ILE A 264 -26.31 40.11 -18.77
N LEU A 265 -27.04 39.90 -19.87
CA LEU A 265 -28.46 40.21 -19.95
C LEU A 265 -29.33 39.16 -19.25
N LYS A 266 -30.37 39.64 -18.56
CA LYS A 266 -31.36 38.78 -17.89
C LYS A 266 -32.13 37.90 -18.86
N SER A 267 -32.43 38.39 -20.08
CA SER A 267 -33.09 37.60 -21.12
C SER A 267 -32.29 36.36 -21.52
N ASP A 268 -30.96 36.44 -21.45
CA ASP A 268 -30.09 35.32 -21.78
C ASP A 268 -30.16 34.26 -20.67
N ALA A 269 -30.35 34.67 -19.42
CA ALA A 269 -30.54 33.78 -18.28
C ALA A 269 -31.74 32.85 -18.50
N GLU A 270 -32.90 33.40 -18.84
CA GLU A 270 -34.15 32.65 -19.01
C GLU A 270 -34.02 31.56 -20.10
N GLY A 271 -33.34 31.90 -21.22
CA GLY A 271 -33.05 30.95 -22.28
C GLY A 271 -32.05 29.87 -21.86
N LEU A 272 -30.97 30.26 -21.17
CA LEU A 272 -29.93 29.33 -20.70
C LEU A 272 -30.44 28.42 -19.59
N GLU A 273 -31.31 28.89 -18.71
CA GLU A 273 -31.99 28.08 -17.69
C GLU A 273 -32.81 26.97 -18.33
N HIS A 274 -33.59 27.30 -19.36
CA HIS A 274 -34.40 26.31 -20.07
C HIS A 274 -33.53 25.25 -20.74
N VAL A 275 -32.47 25.66 -21.44
CA VAL A 275 -31.52 24.73 -22.07
C VAL A 275 -30.83 23.88 -21.01
N PHE A 276 -30.38 24.47 -19.90
CA PHE A 276 -29.71 23.75 -18.83
C PHE A 276 -30.62 22.70 -18.18
N ALA A 277 -31.89 23.04 -17.94
CA ALA A 277 -32.88 22.10 -17.42
C ALA A 277 -33.09 20.91 -18.39
N GLN A 278 -33.22 21.17 -19.70
CA GLN A 278 -33.33 20.09 -20.69
C GLN A 278 -32.08 19.21 -20.75
N LEU A 279 -30.89 19.80 -20.64
CA LEU A 279 -29.64 19.04 -20.60
C LEU A 279 -29.57 18.15 -19.34
N LEU A 280 -29.99 18.66 -18.18
CA LEU A 280 -30.00 17.87 -16.94
C LEU A 280 -30.90 16.64 -17.03
N GLU A 281 -32.02 16.70 -17.77
CA GLU A 281 -32.93 15.57 -17.97
C GLU A 281 -32.33 14.47 -18.87
N GLN A 282 -31.47 14.84 -19.83
CA GLN A 282 -30.92 13.92 -20.82
C GLN A 282 -29.52 13.38 -20.44
N ASP A 283 -28.66 14.26 -19.94
CA ASP A 283 -27.26 13.97 -19.58
C ASP A 283 -26.79 14.92 -18.46
N GLU A 284 -26.97 14.51 -17.20
CA GLU A 284 -26.57 15.29 -16.01
C GLU A 284 -25.06 15.64 -16.02
N VAL A 285 -24.22 14.73 -16.50
CA VAL A 285 -22.76 14.93 -16.59
C VAL A 285 -22.44 15.98 -17.64
N GLY A 286 -22.99 15.85 -18.84
CA GLY A 286 -22.83 16.81 -19.94
C GLY A 286 -23.37 18.19 -19.59
N ALA A 287 -24.52 18.27 -18.92
CA ALA A 287 -25.14 19.52 -18.49
C ALA A 287 -24.21 20.30 -17.54
N HIS A 288 -23.71 19.65 -16.50
CA HIS A 288 -22.83 20.30 -15.54
C HIS A 288 -21.46 20.65 -16.12
N ALA A 289 -20.93 19.84 -17.05
CA ALA A 289 -19.73 20.18 -17.81
C ALA A 289 -19.94 21.44 -18.68
N TRP A 290 -21.08 21.55 -19.36
CA TRP A 290 -21.46 22.73 -20.15
C TRP A 290 -21.56 23.98 -19.29
N ARG A 291 -22.29 23.93 -18.17
CA ARG A 291 -22.40 25.05 -17.21
C ARG A 291 -21.01 25.46 -16.74
N CYS A 292 -20.21 24.51 -16.26
CA CYS A 292 -18.85 24.76 -15.81
C CYS A 292 -18.01 25.47 -16.88
N GLN A 293 -18.09 25.03 -18.13
CA GLN A 293 -17.37 25.63 -19.24
C GLN A 293 -17.87 27.06 -19.55
N LEU A 294 -19.18 27.31 -19.50
CA LEU A 294 -19.75 28.64 -19.68
C LEU A 294 -19.14 29.64 -18.69
N PHE A 295 -19.12 29.32 -17.40
CA PHE A 295 -18.57 30.23 -16.38
C PHE A 295 -17.05 30.44 -16.53
N ARG A 296 -16.31 29.41 -16.93
CA ARG A 296 -14.86 29.52 -17.23
C ARG A 296 -14.55 30.35 -18.47
N LEU A 297 -15.48 30.44 -19.42
CA LEU A 297 -15.35 31.30 -20.60
C LEU A 297 -15.70 32.76 -20.27
N LEU A 298 -16.66 32.98 -19.37
CA LEU A 298 -17.03 34.31 -18.89
C LEU A 298 -15.98 34.93 -17.96
N ASP A 299 -15.22 34.09 -17.24
CA ASP A 299 -14.15 34.49 -16.35
C ASP A 299 -12.93 33.58 -16.63
N PRO A 300 -12.07 33.89 -17.61
CA PRO A 300 -10.94 33.02 -17.97
C PRO A 300 -9.78 33.10 -16.95
N PRO A 301 -9.03 32.00 -16.72
CA PRO A 301 -7.93 31.98 -15.74
C PRO A 301 -6.70 32.77 -16.22
N GLY A 302 -6.05 33.47 -15.29
CA GLY A 302 -4.76 34.16 -15.50
C GLY A 302 -4.88 35.65 -15.86
N ALA A 303 -3.73 36.29 -16.14
CA ALA A 303 -3.70 37.60 -16.81
C ALA A 303 -4.20 37.39 -18.23
N ALA A 304 -5.31 38.03 -18.60
CA ALA A 304 -5.94 37.83 -19.89
C ALA A 304 -4.93 38.02 -21.02
N LYS A 305 -4.80 36.99 -21.87
CA LYS A 305 -3.87 37.03 -23.02
C LYS A 305 -4.40 37.91 -24.16
N SER A 306 -5.66 38.34 -24.09
CA SER A 306 -6.31 39.21 -25.07
C SER A 306 -7.23 40.23 -24.40
N ASP A 307 -7.38 41.40 -25.03
CA ASP A 307 -8.30 42.46 -24.57
C ASP A 307 -9.75 41.98 -24.48
N THR A 308 -10.15 41.05 -25.36
CA THR A 308 -11.49 40.45 -25.36
C THR A 308 -11.76 39.59 -24.12
N ALA A 309 -10.76 38.82 -23.66
CA ALA A 309 -10.87 38.00 -22.47
C ALA A 309 -10.92 38.85 -21.19
N GLU A 310 -10.12 39.93 -21.14
CA GLU A 310 -10.16 40.90 -20.05
C GLU A 310 -11.50 41.64 -20.01
N HIS A 311 -12.05 41.99 -21.17
CA HIS A 311 -13.35 42.63 -21.27
C HIS A 311 -14.48 41.72 -20.76
N ALA A 312 -14.51 40.45 -21.18
CA ALA A 312 -15.50 39.47 -20.71
C ALA A 312 -15.45 39.29 -19.19
N LYS A 313 -14.24 39.14 -18.63
CA LYS A 313 -14.01 39.07 -17.18
C LYS A 313 -14.54 40.28 -16.43
N ASN A 314 -14.26 41.48 -16.94
CA ASN A 314 -14.75 42.73 -16.35
C ASN A 314 -16.28 42.84 -16.40
N ILE A 315 -16.92 42.37 -17.48
CA ILE A 315 -18.39 42.30 -17.58
C ILE A 315 -18.93 41.32 -16.54
N ALA A 316 -18.35 40.13 -16.41
CA ALA A 316 -18.78 39.13 -15.43
C ALA A 316 -18.65 39.65 -13.99
N GLU A 317 -17.53 40.29 -13.64
CA GLU A 317 -17.33 40.88 -12.31
C GLU A 317 -18.35 42.00 -12.02
N LYS A 318 -18.56 42.91 -12.97
CA LYS A 318 -19.57 43.97 -12.82
C LYS A 318 -20.98 43.41 -12.68
N SER A 319 -21.29 42.35 -13.41
CA SER A 319 -22.62 41.71 -13.36
C SER A 319 -22.86 41.04 -12.01
N ARG A 320 -21.85 40.37 -11.43
CA ARG A 320 -21.92 39.85 -10.05
C ARG A 320 -22.14 40.95 -9.02
N ARG A 321 -21.41 42.06 -9.14
CA ARG A 321 -21.53 43.21 -8.24
C ARG A 321 -22.91 43.85 -8.33
N GLU A 322 -23.42 44.02 -9.54
CA GLU A 322 -24.77 44.54 -9.77
C GLU A 322 -25.84 43.60 -9.19
N ALA A 323 -25.71 42.29 -9.38
CA ALA A 323 -26.64 41.32 -8.82
C ALA A 323 -26.68 41.38 -7.28
N ALA A 324 -25.52 41.47 -6.64
CA ALA A 324 -25.43 41.67 -5.20
C ALA A 324 -26.09 42.98 -4.74
N SER A 325 -25.91 44.07 -5.50
CA SER A 325 -26.55 45.36 -5.22
C SER A 325 -28.07 45.30 -5.35
N GLN A 326 -28.59 44.72 -6.44
CA GLN A 326 -30.03 44.59 -6.66
C GLN A 326 -30.70 43.75 -5.57
N TRP A 327 -30.11 42.62 -5.18
CA TRP A 327 -30.64 41.82 -4.07
C TRP A 327 -30.58 42.55 -2.73
N ALA A 328 -29.53 43.33 -2.47
CA ALA A 328 -29.47 44.16 -1.27
C ALA A 328 -30.61 45.19 -1.26
N GLU A 329 -30.85 45.88 -2.37
CA GLU A 329 -31.94 46.84 -2.49
C GLU A 329 -33.32 46.21 -2.34
N ILE A 330 -33.55 45.03 -2.92
CA ILE A 330 -34.79 44.27 -2.77
C ILE A 330 -35.03 43.92 -1.29
N ILE A 331 -34.03 43.33 -0.61
CA ILE A 331 -34.13 43.01 0.82
C ILE A 331 -34.39 44.27 1.65
N MET A 332 -33.71 45.36 1.33
CA MET A 332 -33.87 46.63 2.03
C MET A 332 -35.28 47.19 1.87
N GLY A 333 -35.84 47.15 0.65
CA GLY A 333 -37.19 47.65 0.36
C GLY A 333 -38.30 46.76 0.93
N GLU A 334 -38.09 45.44 1.01
CA GLU A 334 -39.14 44.49 1.38
C GLU A 334 -39.14 44.12 2.87
N ALA A 335 -37.97 43.95 3.50
CA ALA A 335 -37.87 43.39 4.85
C ALA A 335 -37.33 44.37 5.91
N VAL A 336 -36.39 45.23 5.50
CA VAL A 336 -35.70 46.16 6.39
C VAL A 336 -36.60 47.35 6.75
N ASP A 337 -37.50 47.74 5.86
CA ASP A 337 -38.55 48.75 6.09
C ASP A 337 -39.44 48.49 7.33
N VAL A 338 -39.45 47.25 7.82
CA VAL A 338 -40.25 46.83 8.97
C VAL A 338 -39.40 46.42 10.17
N LEU A 339 -38.24 45.78 9.93
CA LEU A 339 -37.39 45.24 11.01
C LEU A 339 -36.29 46.20 11.47
N VAL A 340 -35.95 47.20 10.66
CA VAL A 340 -34.84 48.13 10.90
C VAL A 340 -35.37 49.57 10.90
N PRO A 341 -35.01 50.39 11.89
CA PRO A 341 -35.36 51.80 11.91
C PRO A 341 -34.92 52.52 10.63
N THR A 342 -35.80 53.34 10.04
CA THR A 342 -35.55 54.06 8.77
C THR A 342 -34.30 54.93 8.78
N VAL A 343 -33.91 55.43 9.96
CA VAL A 343 -32.69 56.23 10.16
C VAL A 343 -31.41 55.46 9.82
N ASP A 344 -31.42 54.14 9.95
CA ASP A 344 -30.23 53.31 9.78
C ASP A 344 -30.12 52.70 8.37
N HIS A 345 -31.13 52.89 7.51
CA HIS A 345 -31.18 52.24 6.19
C HIS A 345 -29.99 52.59 5.30
N LYS A 346 -29.61 53.88 5.26
CA LYS A 346 -28.44 54.35 4.49
C LYS A 346 -27.13 53.74 4.99
N ALA A 347 -27.04 53.46 6.29
CA ALA A 347 -25.87 52.85 6.90
C ALA A 347 -25.87 51.32 6.80
N ALA A 348 -27.03 50.69 6.63
CA ALA A 348 -27.18 49.24 6.55
C ALA A 348 -26.89 48.68 5.14
N LEU A 349 -27.31 49.39 4.10
CA LEU A 349 -27.21 48.93 2.70
C LEU A 349 -25.78 48.57 2.27
N PRO A 350 -24.72 49.38 2.50
CA PRO A 350 -23.36 49.04 2.06
C PRO A 350 -22.83 47.76 2.72
N GLY A 351 -23.20 47.52 3.99
CA GLY A 351 -22.83 46.29 4.70
C GLY A 351 -23.48 45.06 4.08
N LEU A 352 -24.77 45.16 3.72
CA LEU A 352 -25.48 44.06 3.06
C LEU A 352 -24.93 43.80 1.66
N GLN A 353 -24.67 44.84 0.86
CA GLN A 353 -24.05 44.71 -0.46
C GLN A 353 -22.70 43.98 -0.39
N SER A 354 -21.87 44.30 0.60
CA SER A 354 -20.59 43.62 0.82
C SER A 354 -20.74 42.14 1.18
N ILE A 355 -21.75 41.78 1.98
CA ILE A 355 -22.06 40.39 2.31
C ILE A 355 -22.52 39.63 1.06
N LEU A 356 -23.48 40.19 0.31
CA LEU A 356 -24.01 39.55 -0.90
C LEU A 356 -22.97 39.45 -2.01
N LEU A 357 -22.06 40.41 -2.14
CA LEU A 357 -20.96 40.34 -3.11
C LEU A 357 -20.04 39.16 -2.82
N ARG A 358 -19.68 38.92 -1.55
CA ARG A 358 -18.86 37.75 -1.19
C ARG A 358 -19.58 36.43 -1.44
N ALA A 359 -20.91 36.40 -1.24
CA ALA A 359 -21.72 35.25 -1.63
C ALA A 359 -21.73 35.04 -3.15
N ALA A 360 -21.83 36.12 -3.94
CA ALA A 360 -21.77 36.07 -5.40
C ALA A 360 -20.41 35.57 -5.91
N GLU A 361 -19.30 36.04 -5.33
CA GLU A 361 -17.96 35.55 -5.65
C GLU A 361 -17.79 34.07 -5.32
N LEU A 362 -18.32 33.63 -4.18
CA LEU A 362 -18.29 32.23 -3.79
C LEU A 362 -19.15 31.36 -4.70
N SER A 363 -20.37 31.81 -5.04
CA SER A 363 -21.25 31.13 -5.99
C SER A 363 -20.58 30.97 -7.34
N TRP A 364 -19.98 32.03 -7.88
CA TRP A 364 -19.26 31.98 -9.15
C TRP A 364 -18.14 30.93 -9.15
N ALA A 365 -17.39 30.82 -8.06
CA ALA A 365 -16.36 29.81 -7.90
C ALA A 365 -16.91 28.37 -7.85
N PHE A 366 -18.12 28.16 -7.35
CA PHE A 366 -18.82 26.88 -7.46
C PHE A 366 -19.32 26.64 -8.87
N LEU A 367 -19.80 27.69 -9.53
CA LEU A 367 -20.38 27.60 -10.86
C LEU A 367 -19.37 27.24 -11.94
N ALA A 368 -18.10 27.60 -11.74
CA ALA A 368 -16.98 27.21 -12.57
C ALA A 368 -16.43 25.79 -12.27
N ARG A 369 -17.19 24.96 -11.56
CA ARG A 369 -16.87 23.54 -11.27
C ARG A 369 -17.98 22.64 -11.76
N LYS A 370 -17.66 21.37 -12.00
CA LYS A 370 -18.62 20.38 -12.47
C LYS A 370 -19.56 19.85 -11.37
N GLN A 371 -19.22 20.00 -10.09
CA GLN A 371 -20.13 19.60 -9.01
C GLN A 371 -21.44 20.38 -9.06
N SER A 372 -22.54 19.70 -8.74
CA SER A 372 -23.86 20.30 -8.64
C SER A 372 -24.07 20.79 -7.21
N VAL A 373 -24.43 22.06 -7.02
CA VAL A 373 -24.73 22.61 -5.70
C VAL A 373 -26.24 22.74 -5.57
N LYS A 374 -26.82 22.09 -4.56
CA LYS A 374 -28.24 22.21 -4.23
C LYS A 374 -28.41 22.76 -2.82
N VAL A 375 -29.49 23.51 -2.64
CA VAL A 375 -29.88 24.05 -1.34
C VAL A 375 -31.11 23.31 -0.84
N ARG A 376 -31.04 22.81 0.39
CA ARG A 376 -32.14 22.12 1.07
C ARG A 376 -32.83 23.09 2.02
N ASP A 377 -34.01 23.53 1.63
CA ASP A 377 -34.88 24.41 2.40
C ASP A 377 -35.97 23.62 3.16
N ILE A 378 -36.94 24.32 3.76
CA ILE A 378 -38.04 23.67 4.49
C ILE A 378 -38.87 22.75 3.60
N GLU A 379 -39.10 23.11 2.33
CA GLU A 379 -39.90 22.31 1.42
C GLU A 379 -39.20 21.00 1.06
N TYR A 380 -37.87 21.02 1.00
CA TYR A 380 -37.08 19.80 0.89
C TYR A 380 -37.18 18.94 2.17
N LEU A 381 -37.07 19.56 3.34
CA LEU A 381 -37.08 18.86 4.63
C LEU A 381 -38.46 18.23 4.95
N ASP A 382 -39.55 18.81 4.47
CA ASP A 382 -40.92 18.37 4.80
C ASP A 382 -41.41 17.14 4.00
N LYS A 383 -40.72 16.76 2.90
CA LYS A 383 -41.18 15.66 2.02
C LYS A 383 -41.04 14.26 2.63
N ASP A 384 -40.02 14.05 3.46
CA ASP A 384 -39.69 12.72 4.01
C ASP A 384 -39.79 12.65 5.55
N ARG A 385 -39.87 13.81 6.24
CA ARG A 385 -39.90 13.91 7.70
C ARG A 385 -40.87 15.02 8.04
N ALA A 386 -41.97 14.74 8.73
CA ALA A 386 -42.85 15.78 9.25
C ALA A 386 -41.98 16.78 10.03
N LEU A 387 -41.71 17.98 9.48
CA LEU A 387 -40.68 18.97 9.87
C LEU A 387 -40.25 18.90 11.34
N ARG A 388 -39.41 17.93 11.70
CA ARG A 388 -39.01 17.65 13.08
C ARG A 388 -37.51 17.52 13.17
N TYR A 389 -36.97 18.05 14.26
CA TYR A 389 -35.55 17.98 14.55
C TYR A 389 -35.16 16.57 15.00
N ASP A 390 -33.96 16.17 14.60
CA ASP A 390 -33.29 14.93 15.00
C ASP A 390 -31.80 15.24 15.04
N HIS A 391 -31.17 15.14 16.22
CA HIS A 391 -29.76 15.45 16.41
C HIS A 391 -28.82 14.51 15.63
N LYS A 392 -29.31 13.34 15.19
CA LYS A 392 -28.56 12.38 14.37
C LYS A 392 -28.65 12.69 12.87
N ALA A 393 -29.46 13.68 12.47
CA ALA A 393 -29.52 14.11 11.09
C ALA A 393 -28.21 14.82 10.70
N ASP A 394 -27.51 14.28 9.71
CA ASP A 394 -26.22 14.82 9.26
C ASP A 394 -26.33 16.23 8.65
N ASP A 395 -27.53 16.65 8.22
CA ASP A 395 -27.78 17.92 7.53
C ASP A 395 -28.48 18.98 8.38
N LEU A 396 -28.70 18.74 9.68
CA LEU A 396 -29.36 19.68 10.60
C LEU A 396 -28.48 20.01 11.81
N ASP A 397 -28.51 21.27 12.21
CA ASP A 397 -27.99 21.79 13.48
C ASP A 397 -29.04 22.73 14.11
N THR A 398 -29.00 22.89 15.43
CA THR A 398 -29.85 23.85 16.13
C THR A 398 -29.24 25.25 16.14
N HIS A 399 -30.11 26.27 16.13
CA HIS A 399 -29.71 27.64 16.37
C HIS A 399 -29.12 27.81 17.78
N VAL A 400 -28.16 28.73 17.95
CA VAL A 400 -27.45 28.99 19.22
C VAL A 400 -28.36 29.31 20.42
N PHE A 401 -29.63 29.66 20.18
CA PHE A 401 -30.60 29.88 21.24
C PHE A 401 -31.03 28.60 21.96
N HIS A 402 -30.69 27.44 21.39
CA HIS A 402 -30.93 26.11 21.94
C HIS A 402 -29.69 25.47 22.56
N CYS A 403 -28.50 26.10 22.47
CA CYS A 403 -27.26 25.54 23.03
C CYS A 403 -27.38 25.08 24.49
N PRO A 404 -28.02 25.84 25.41
CA PRO A 404 -28.15 25.40 26.80
C PRO A 404 -28.93 24.08 26.97
N GLU A 405 -29.81 23.74 26.02
CA GLU A 405 -30.63 22.52 26.10
C GLU A 405 -29.89 21.32 25.51
N VAL A 406 -29.08 21.55 24.46
CA VAL A 406 -28.39 20.50 23.69
C VAL A 406 -27.01 20.16 24.26
N GLU A 407 -26.36 21.09 24.97
CA GLU A 407 -25.06 20.84 25.61
C GLU A 407 -25.15 19.81 26.74
N ASP A 408 -26.24 19.82 27.49
CA ASP A 408 -26.48 18.88 28.60
C ASP A 408 -27.08 17.54 28.11
N GLU A 409 -28.02 17.60 27.16
CA GLU A 409 -28.74 16.44 26.64
C GLU A 409 -28.95 16.61 25.12
N PRO A 410 -28.09 16.00 24.27
CA PRO A 410 -28.11 16.23 22.83
C PRO A 410 -29.43 15.91 22.13
N ASP A 411 -30.21 14.98 22.68
CA ASP A 411 -31.51 14.53 22.18
C ASP A 411 -32.72 15.24 22.81
N ALA A 412 -32.52 16.21 23.71
CA ALA A 412 -33.62 16.94 24.40
C ALA A 412 -34.61 17.66 23.47
N LEU A 413 -34.20 17.91 22.23
CA LEU A 413 -34.96 18.60 21.20
C LEU A 413 -35.47 17.67 20.10
N ASP A 414 -35.13 16.37 20.16
CA ASP A 414 -35.55 15.40 19.15
C ASP A 414 -37.07 15.32 19.06
N GLY A 415 -37.56 15.16 17.83
CA GLY A 415 -38.97 15.13 17.52
C GLY A 415 -39.69 16.47 17.68
N ARG A 416 -39.04 17.56 18.11
CA ARG A 416 -39.67 18.89 18.15
C ARG A 416 -39.86 19.43 16.74
N LYS A 417 -40.98 20.13 16.52
CA LYS A 417 -41.29 20.71 15.22
C LYS A 417 -40.34 21.88 14.92
N ILE A 418 -39.79 21.91 13.71
CA ILE A 418 -39.01 23.04 13.19
C ILE A 418 -39.95 24.21 12.93
N VAL A 419 -39.66 25.36 13.52
CA VAL A 419 -40.50 26.57 13.43
C VAL A 419 -39.94 27.53 12.38
N LEU A 420 -38.62 27.71 12.38
CA LEU A 420 -37.91 28.59 11.48
C LEU A 420 -36.60 27.92 11.03
N LEU A 421 -36.35 27.96 9.72
CA LEU A 421 -35.06 27.66 9.13
C LEU A 421 -34.23 28.95 9.11
N CYS A 422 -33.23 29.02 9.98
CA CYS A 422 -32.36 30.18 10.12
C CYS A 422 -31.35 30.30 8.97
N ASN A 423 -30.92 29.17 8.42
CA ASN A 423 -30.22 29.12 7.15
C ASN A 423 -30.41 27.73 6.53
N PRO A 424 -30.63 27.64 5.21
CA PRO A 424 -30.70 26.35 4.50
C PRO A 424 -29.41 25.53 4.56
N ALA A 425 -29.52 24.23 4.24
CA ALA A 425 -28.36 23.37 4.06
C ALA A 425 -27.81 23.52 2.64
N VAL A 426 -26.49 23.43 2.47
CA VAL A 426 -25.83 23.42 1.17
C VAL A 426 -25.21 22.05 0.95
N VAL A 427 -25.62 21.39 -0.13
CA VAL A 427 -25.20 20.03 -0.47
C VAL A 427 -24.64 20.01 -1.88
N ALA A 428 -23.45 19.45 -2.03
CA ALA A 428 -22.87 19.20 -3.33
C ALA A 428 -23.11 17.76 -3.77
N TYR A 429 -23.42 17.57 -5.04
CA TYR A 429 -23.54 16.27 -5.68
C TYR A 429 -22.45 16.13 -6.74
N GLY A 430 -21.94 14.91 -6.86
CA GLY A 430 -20.87 14.58 -7.78
C GLY A 430 -19.47 14.88 -7.26
N THR A 431 -18.49 14.26 -7.89
CA THR A 431 -17.06 14.48 -7.70
C THR A 431 -16.61 15.77 -8.37
N ALA A 432 -15.40 16.23 -8.05
CA ALA A 432 -14.79 17.38 -8.72
C ALA A 432 -14.70 17.22 -10.25
N ASP A 433 -14.54 15.99 -10.73
CA ASP A 433 -14.42 15.68 -12.15
C ASP A 433 -15.76 15.65 -12.89
N GLY A 434 -16.88 15.79 -12.16
CA GLY A 434 -18.24 15.77 -12.70
C GLY A 434 -18.79 14.36 -12.91
N THR A 435 -18.51 13.45 -11.98
CA THR A 435 -19.03 12.07 -11.99
C THR A 435 -19.72 11.74 -10.66
N ASP A 436 -20.41 10.60 -10.54
CA ASP A 436 -21.06 10.12 -9.30
C ASP A 436 -22.06 11.12 -8.66
N TYR A 437 -22.96 11.71 -9.46
CA TYR A 437 -23.99 12.64 -8.96
C TYR A 437 -25.02 12.00 -8.02
N ASP A 438 -25.05 10.68 -7.93
CA ASP A 438 -25.77 9.93 -6.90
C ASP A 438 -25.19 10.13 -5.49
N LYS A 439 -23.89 10.47 -5.40
CA LYS A 439 -23.21 10.75 -4.14
C LYS A 439 -23.34 12.22 -3.79
N SER A 440 -23.70 12.47 -2.53
CA SER A 440 -23.84 13.81 -2.00
C SER A 440 -22.88 14.05 -0.84
N LYS A 441 -22.47 15.31 -0.67
CA LYS A 441 -21.68 15.76 0.46
C LYS A 441 -22.25 17.06 1.00
N ILE A 442 -22.53 17.08 2.29
CA ILE A 442 -23.01 18.27 2.98
C ILE A 442 -21.82 19.22 3.16
N TRP A 443 -21.93 20.41 2.56
CA TRP A 443 -20.95 21.48 2.70
C TRP A 443 -21.28 22.39 3.88
N HIS A 444 -22.57 22.57 4.15
CA HIS A 444 -23.05 23.35 5.29
C HIS A 444 -24.40 22.80 5.74
N LYS A 445 -24.58 22.60 7.03
CA LYS A 445 -25.83 22.09 7.60
C LYS A 445 -26.90 23.18 7.69
N ALA A 446 -28.15 22.79 7.56
CA ALA A 446 -29.27 23.67 7.85
C ALA A 446 -29.29 24.00 9.35
N MET A 447 -29.55 25.26 9.69
CA MET A 447 -29.71 25.68 11.08
C MET A 447 -31.18 25.96 11.36
N VAL A 448 -31.71 25.39 12.43
CA VAL A 448 -33.15 25.49 12.75
C VAL A 448 -33.41 26.07 14.13
N TRP A 449 -34.51 26.79 14.26
CA TRP A 449 -35.06 27.26 15.53
C TRP A 449 -36.40 26.60 15.79
N LEU A 450 -36.59 26.12 17.02
CA LEU A 450 -37.66 25.21 17.42
C LEU A 450 -38.72 25.89 18.33
N GLY A 451 -38.51 27.17 18.67
CA GLY A 451 -39.46 27.97 19.44
C GLY A 451 -39.07 28.19 20.89
#